data_AF-A0A9N9N3B0-F1
#
_entry.id   AF-A0A9N9N3B0-F1
#
_cell.length_a   1.000
_cell.length_b   1.000
_cell.length_c   1.000
_cell.angle_alpha   90.00
_cell.angle_beta   90.00
_cell.angle_gamma   90.00
#
_symmetry.space_group_name_H-M   'P 1'
#
loop_
_entity.id
_entity.type
_entity.pdbx_description
1 polymer ?
#
loop_
_entity_poly.entity_id
_entity_poly.type
_entity_poly.pdbx_seq_one_letter_code
_entity_poly.pdbx_strand_id
1 'polypeptide(L)'
;MRSSVNFLGTSTSDVDICVTTPSKELENILTLSEKLQKHSRVHPLLMIIKHWAQRRDLNDAASGTLSSYTWTCMTLNFLQMRYPPILPVLKINEKENENELLEVEYKNNESIGGLLFAFFKWFTYDFDYENYVISLRPGKCLNKWEKNWMHWKLCIEEPFNPERNLGNGVNNDGFNKIIQEFRRAVEYLYNANLELCCEIYDEYEYDEFEYVDGIPFITLKALRKANLDSKKNEIE
;
A
#
# COMPACT_ATOMS: atom_id res chain seq x y z
N MET A 1 -13.83 -0.19 -19.89
CA MET A 1 -14.83 -1.17 -19.39
C MET A 1 -14.68 -1.20 -17.88
N ARG A 2 -15.71 -0.72 -17.15
CA ARG A 2 -15.74 -0.66 -15.69
C ARG A 2 -15.84 -2.08 -15.13
N SER A 3 -15.06 -2.41 -14.11
CA SER A 3 -15.08 -3.72 -13.45
C SER A 3 -16.35 -3.86 -12.61
N SER A 4 -17.46 -4.24 -13.24
CA SER A 4 -18.76 -4.46 -12.58
C SER A 4 -18.94 -5.89 -12.04
N VAL A 5 -17.89 -6.72 -12.05
CA VAL A 5 -18.02 -8.16 -11.76
C VAL A 5 -17.81 -8.48 -10.28
N ASN A 6 -17.16 -7.59 -9.51
CA ASN A 6 -16.75 -7.90 -8.14
C ASN A 6 -17.51 -7.16 -7.03
N PHE A 7 -18.54 -6.36 -7.34
CA PHE A 7 -19.28 -5.54 -6.34
C PHE A 7 -18.43 -4.62 -5.43
N LEU A 8 -17.15 -4.43 -5.75
CA LEU A 8 -16.17 -3.66 -4.98
C LEU A 8 -15.94 -2.24 -5.52
N GLY A 9 -16.81 -1.78 -6.43
CA GLY A 9 -16.80 -0.41 -6.93
C GLY A 9 -17.86 0.42 -6.22
N THR A 10 -17.46 1.53 -5.60
CA THR A 10 -18.42 2.59 -5.24
C THR A 10 -18.59 3.53 -6.43
N SER A 11 -19.84 3.93 -6.72
CA SER A 11 -20.20 4.79 -7.85
C SER A 11 -19.59 6.21 -7.82
N THR A 12 -18.80 6.52 -6.79
CA THR A 12 -18.26 7.84 -6.49
C THR A 12 -16.73 7.89 -6.36
N SER A 13 -16.01 6.78 -6.57
CA SER A 13 -14.54 6.74 -6.45
C SER A 13 -13.90 6.19 -7.73
N ASP A 14 -13.01 6.95 -8.34
CA ASP A 14 -12.24 6.56 -9.55
C ASP A 14 -11.20 5.45 -9.30
N VAL A 15 -11.22 4.82 -8.12
CA VAL A 15 -10.31 3.75 -7.72
C VAL A 15 -11.06 2.41 -7.81
N ASP A 16 -10.89 1.72 -8.95
CA ASP A 16 -11.42 0.37 -9.12
C ASP A 16 -10.58 -0.66 -8.34
N ILE A 17 -11.20 -1.48 -7.49
CA ILE A 17 -10.56 -2.70 -6.95
C ILE A 17 -10.52 -3.76 -8.06
N CYS A 18 -9.56 -3.61 -8.98
CA CYS A 18 -9.29 -4.61 -10.01
C CYS A 18 -8.55 -5.81 -9.40
N VAL A 19 -9.31 -6.84 -9.04
CA VAL A 19 -8.81 -8.22 -8.92
C VAL A 19 -9.22 -8.97 -10.18
N THR A 20 -8.70 -8.56 -11.34
CA THR A 20 -8.96 -9.27 -12.60
C THR A 20 -7.78 -10.20 -12.87
N THR A 21 -7.91 -11.46 -12.46
CA THR A 21 -7.02 -12.57 -12.85
C THR A 21 -7.87 -13.61 -13.60
N PRO A 22 -7.38 -14.21 -14.68
CA PRO A 22 -8.13 -15.22 -15.44
C PRO A 22 -8.28 -16.59 -14.71
N SER A 23 -7.96 -16.67 -13.42
CA SER A 23 -7.96 -17.94 -12.69
C SER A 23 -9.29 -18.21 -11.98
N LYS A 24 -9.83 -19.44 -12.14
CA LYS A 24 -10.99 -19.97 -11.41
C LYS A 24 -10.75 -20.07 -9.89
N GLU A 25 -9.52 -19.93 -9.43
CA GLU A 25 -9.12 -19.94 -8.00
C GLU A 25 -9.54 -18.66 -7.23
N LEU A 26 -10.12 -17.67 -7.93
CA LEU A 26 -10.61 -16.40 -7.37
C LEU A 26 -11.95 -16.49 -6.60
N GLU A 27 -12.64 -17.63 -6.57
CA GLU A 27 -13.77 -17.82 -5.62
C GLU A 27 -13.32 -17.54 -4.18
N ASN A 28 -12.09 -17.94 -3.83
CA ASN A 28 -11.47 -17.63 -2.55
C ASN A 28 -11.21 -16.13 -2.34
N ILE A 29 -11.05 -15.35 -3.42
CA ILE A 29 -10.94 -13.88 -3.34
C ILE A 29 -12.33 -13.21 -3.22
N LEU A 30 -13.40 -13.81 -3.74
CA LEU A 30 -14.76 -13.35 -3.46
C LEU A 30 -15.11 -13.57 -1.99
N THR A 31 -14.80 -14.76 -1.46
CA THR A 31 -14.89 -15.04 -0.02
C THR A 31 -13.99 -14.11 0.80
N LEU A 32 -12.79 -13.79 0.29
CA LEU A 32 -11.93 -12.76 0.88
C LEU A 32 -12.65 -11.41 0.88
N SER A 33 -13.21 -10.96 -0.24
CA SER A 33 -13.90 -9.69 -0.33
C SER A 33 -15.06 -9.57 0.65
N GLU A 34 -15.85 -10.63 0.83
CA GLU A 34 -16.94 -10.70 1.82
C GLU A 34 -16.40 -10.66 3.26
N LYS A 35 -15.30 -11.38 3.55
CA LYS A 35 -14.64 -11.37 4.86
C LYS A 35 -13.96 -10.02 5.15
N LEU A 36 -13.39 -9.35 4.13
CA LEU A 36 -12.76 -8.04 4.24
C LEU A 36 -13.80 -6.92 4.43
N GLN A 37 -14.98 -7.03 3.83
CA GLN A 37 -16.09 -6.09 4.05
C GLN A 37 -16.55 -6.06 5.52
N LYS A 38 -16.38 -7.16 6.26
CA LYS A 38 -16.70 -7.19 7.70
C LYS A 38 -15.75 -6.33 8.55
N HIS A 39 -14.56 -6.00 8.05
CA HIS A 39 -13.60 -5.15 8.76
C HIS A 39 -13.65 -3.70 8.24
N SER A 40 -14.35 -2.85 8.99
CA SER A 40 -14.62 -1.44 8.66
C SER A 40 -13.38 -0.60 8.32
N ARG A 41 -12.18 -0.99 8.76
CA ARG A 41 -10.92 -0.25 8.52
C ARG A 41 -10.16 -0.69 7.28
N VAL A 42 -10.36 -1.91 6.79
CA VAL A 42 -9.56 -2.48 5.69
C VAL A 42 -9.85 -1.74 4.38
N HIS A 43 -11.13 -1.62 4.04
CA HIS A 43 -11.55 -1.01 2.78
C HIS A 43 -11.13 0.47 2.69
N PRO A 44 -11.40 1.34 3.69
CA PRO A 44 -10.91 2.71 3.66
C PRO A 44 -9.38 2.82 3.53
N LEU A 45 -8.63 2.03 4.30
CA LEU A 45 -7.16 2.07 4.25
C LEU A 45 -6.63 1.69 2.86
N LEU A 46 -7.14 0.59 2.30
CA LEU A 46 -6.77 0.13 0.96
C LEU A 46 -7.08 1.19 -0.10
N MET A 47 -8.26 1.82 -0.02
CA MET A 47 -8.67 2.85 -0.96
C MET A 47 -7.79 4.10 -0.87
N ILE A 48 -7.42 4.53 0.34
CA ILE A 48 -6.51 5.67 0.53
C ILE A 48 -5.13 5.36 -0.06
N ILE A 49 -4.56 4.19 0.23
CA ILE A 49 -3.24 3.79 -0.29
C ILE A 49 -3.25 3.71 -1.82
N LYS A 50 -4.30 3.13 -2.41
CA LYS A 50 -4.43 3.06 -3.86
C LYS A 50 -4.61 4.43 -4.50
N HIS A 51 -5.42 5.29 -3.89
CA HIS A 51 -5.57 6.66 -4.34
C HIS A 51 -4.25 7.41 -4.29
N TRP A 52 -3.52 7.33 -3.18
CA TRP A 52 -2.18 7.88 -3.04
C TRP A 52 -1.24 7.37 -4.14
N ALA A 53 -1.16 6.05 -4.36
CA ALA A 53 -0.28 5.47 -5.37
C ALA A 53 -0.62 5.95 -6.79
N GLN A 54 -1.90 6.13 -7.10
CA GLN A 54 -2.34 6.70 -8.38
C GLN A 54 -1.93 8.18 -8.51
N ARG A 55 -2.15 8.97 -7.45
CA ARG A 55 -1.83 10.41 -7.44
C ARG A 55 -0.34 10.67 -7.54
N ARG A 56 0.48 9.78 -6.98
CA ARG A 56 1.95 9.84 -7.01
C ARG A 56 2.57 9.12 -8.21
N ASP A 57 1.75 8.68 -9.18
CA ASP A 57 2.23 8.02 -10.40
C ASP A 57 3.11 6.79 -10.10
N LEU A 58 2.61 5.93 -9.20
CA LEU A 58 3.24 4.69 -8.72
C LEU A 58 2.36 3.45 -8.96
N ASN A 59 1.31 3.58 -9.77
CA ASN A 59 0.32 2.53 -10.02
C ASN A 59 0.35 1.95 -11.46
N ASP A 60 1.46 2.16 -12.18
CA ASP A 60 1.65 1.69 -13.55
C ASP A 60 2.84 0.71 -13.64
N ALA A 61 2.53 -0.58 -13.64
CA ALA A 61 3.53 -1.63 -13.76
C ALA A 61 4.25 -1.62 -15.12
N ALA A 62 3.63 -1.08 -16.18
CA ALA A 62 4.25 -1.02 -17.50
C ALA A 62 5.38 0.01 -17.57
N SER A 63 5.31 1.08 -16.76
CA SER A 63 6.35 2.10 -16.61
C SER A 63 7.39 1.78 -15.54
N GLY A 64 7.37 0.58 -14.95
CA GLY A 64 8.36 0.13 -13.98
C GLY A 64 8.02 0.47 -12.52
N THR A 65 6.76 0.80 -12.23
CA THR A 65 6.24 0.95 -10.85
C THR A 65 5.39 -0.27 -10.46
N LEU A 66 4.46 -0.12 -9.50
CA LEU A 66 3.68 -1.24 -8.97
C LEU A 66 2.29 -1.30 -9.57
N SER A 67 1.76 -2.53 -9.73
CA SER A 67 0.35 -2.70 -10.11
C SER A 67 -0.58 -2.40 -8.93
N SER A 68 -1.84 -2.05 -9.23
CA SER A 68 -2.89 -1.93 -8.20
C SER A 68 -3.08 -3.21 -7.37
N TYR A 69 -2.86 -4.38 -7.97
CA TYR A 69 -2.90 -5.66 -7.26
C TYR A 69 -1.75 -5.80 -6.29
N THR A 70 -0.53 -5.41 -6.68
CA THR A 70 0.65 -5.45 -5.81
C THR A 70 0.46 -4.58 -4.57
N TRP A 71 -0.07 -3.36 -4.73
CA TRP A 71 -0.44 -2.47 -3.61
C TRP A 71 -1.46 -3.10 -2.66
N THR A 72 -2.42 -3.85 -3.22
CA THR A 72 -3.41 -4.58 -2.43
C THR A 72 -2.74 -5.68 -1.62
N CYS A 73 -1.85 -6.49 -2.21
CA CYS A 73 -1.10 -7.52 -1.50
C CYS A 73 -0.23 -6.94 -0.37
N MET A 74 0.46 -5.82 -0.61
CA MET A 74 1.24 -5.15 0.43
C MET A 74 0.36 -4.68 1.60
N THR A 75 -0.79 -4.07 1.30
CA THR A 75 -1.74 -3.58 2.31
C THR A 75 -2.32 -4.71 3.15
N LEU A 76 -2.76 -5.81 2.51
CA LEU A 76 -3.33 -6.94 3.22
C LEU A 76 -2.29 -7.63 4.11
N ASN A 77 -1.04 -7.79 3.63
CA ASN A 77 0.03 -8.37 4.44
C ASN A 77 0.36 -7.50 5.66
N PHE A 78 0.45 -6.18 5.46
CA PHE A 78 0.65 -5.23 6.56
C PHE A 78 -0.44 -5.38 7.65
N LEU A 79 -1.69 -5.56 7.26
CA LEU A 79 -2.82 -5.75 8.18
C LEU A 79 -2.80 -7.13 8.88
N GLN A 80 -2.31 -8.17 8.21
CA GLN A 80 -2.07 -9.49 8.81
C GLN A 80 -0.94 -9.45 9.86
N MET A 81 0.08 -8.62 9.61
CA MET A 81 1.25 -8.48 10.47
C MET A 81 1.06 -7.51 11.64
N ARG A 82 -0.08 -6.83 11.77
CA ARG A 82 -0.36 -6.00 12.94
C ARG A 82 -0.41 -6.85 14.21
N TYR A 83 -0.20 -6.20 15.35
CA TYR A 83 -0.37 -6.83 16.64
C TYR A 83 -1.26 -5.98 17.56
N PRO A 84 -2.46 -6.47 17.95
CA PRO A 84 -3.11 -7.69 17.45
C PRO A 84 -3.36 -7.64 15.93
N PRO A 85 -3.40 -8.79 15.23
CA PRO A 85 -3.68 -8.80 13.79
C PRO A 85 -5.02 -8.15 13.48
N ILE A 86 -5.13 -7.50 12.33
CA ILE A 86 -6.40 -6.94 11.84
C ILE A 86 -7.07 -7.91 10.87
N LEU A 87 -6.26 -8.66 10.12
CA LEU A 87 -6.72 -9.66 9.18
C LEU A 87 -6.19 -11.06 9.54
N PRO A 88 -7.02 -12.12 9.36
CA PRO A 88 -6.52 -13.48 9.40
C PRO A 88 -5.48 -13.74 8.31
N VAL A 89 -4.65 -14.76 8.55
CA VAL A 89 -3.92 -15.44 7.48
C VAL A 89 -4.94 -16.09 6.53
N LEU A 90 -4.79 -15.82 5.23
CA LEU A 90 -5.70 -16.35 4.23
C LEU A 90 -5.26 -17.77 3.86
N LYS A 91 -6.08 -18.76 4.18
CA LYS A 91 -5.86 -20.16 3.80
C LYS A 91 -6.19 -20.36 2.32
N ILE A 92 -5.24 -19.99 1.46
CA ILE A 92 -5.36 -20.10 0.01
C ILE A 92 -5.03 -21.55 -0.37
N ASN A 93 -6.04 -22.30 -0.85
CA ASN A 93 -5.99 -23.69 -1.34
C ASN A 93 -6.22 -24.83 -0.31
N GLU A 94 -6.68 -24.54 0.91
CA GLU A 94 -7.22 -25.60 1.78
C GLU A 94 -8.72 -25.76 1.46
N LYS A 95 -9.16 -26.98 1.10
CA LYS A 95 -10.60 -27.32 1.10
C LYS A 95 -11.08 -27.07 2.53
N GLU A 96 -11.86 -26.02 2.77
CA GLU A 96 -12.28 -25.67 4.13
C GLU A 96 -13.04 -26.85 4.77
N ASN A 97 -12.59 -27.28 5.95
CA ASN A 97 -13.54 -27.57 7.01
C ASN A 97 -14.05 -26.18 7.44
N GLU A 98 -15.29 -25.85 7.11
CA GLU A 98 -15.94 -24.54 7.30
C GLU A 98 -15.95 -24.01 8.75
N ASN A 99 -15.45 -24.80 9.72
CA ASN A 99 -15.59 -24.55 11.16
C ASN A 99 -14.35 -23.95 11.85
N GLU A 100 -13.25 -23.66 11.14
CA GLU A 100 -11.97 -23.28 11.80
C GLU A 100 -11.40 -21.93 11.37
N LEU A 101 -12.18 -21.09 10.69
CA LEU A 101 -11.97 -19.64 10.80
C LEU A 101 -12.58 -19.20 12.13
N LEU A 102 -11.92 -19.63 13.20
CA LEU A 102 -12.18 -19.20 14.56
C LEU A 102 -12.44 -17.70 14.52
N GLU A 103 -13.57 -17.29 15.09
CA GLU A 103 -13.91 -15.92 15.43
C GLU A 103 -12.86 -15.38 16.40
N VAL A 104 -11.63 -15.18 15.89
CA VAL A 104 -10.61 -14.44 16.59
C VAL A 104 -11.14 -13.02 16.57
N GLU A 105 -11.70 -12.59 17.69
CA GLU A 105 -12.06 -11.21 17.90
C GLU A 105 -10.77 -10.39 17.79
N TYR A 106 -10.55 -9.79 16.62
CA TYR A 106 -9.38 -9.00 16.32
C TYR A 106 -9.47 -7.67 17.09
N LYS A 107 -9.01 -7.68 18.35
CA LYS A 107 -9.07 -6.55 19.31
C LYS A 107 -8.13 -5.38 18.99
N ASN A 108 -7.68 -5.26 17.75
CA ASN A 108 -6.86 -4.14 17.34
C ASN A 108 -7.73 -2.87 17.28
N ASN A 109 -7.32 -1.79 17.95
CA ASN A 109 -8.06 -0.53 18.02
C ASN A 109 -7.33 0.63 17.31
N GLU A 110 -6.32 0.35 16.49
CA GLU A 110 -5.61 1.37 15.72
C GLU A 110 -6.57 2.12 14.79
N SER A 111 -6.49 3.45 14.78
CA SER A 111 -7.30 4.28 13.87
C SER A 111 -6.83 4.10 12.42
N ILE A 112 -7.69 4.43 11.45
CA ILE A 112 -7.31 4.39 10.02
C ILE A 112 -6.11 5.30 9.74
N GLY A 113 -6.07 6.50 10.33
CA GLY A 113 -4.94 7.41 10.20
C GLY A 113 -3.65 6.85 10.81
N GLY A 114 -3.75 6.20 11.98
CA GLY A 114 -2.61 5.53 12.61
C GLY A 114 -2.09 4.36 11.77
N LEU A 115 -2.99 3.56 11.19
CA LEU A 115 -2.63 2.46 10.29
C LEU A 115 -2.00 2.96 8.99
N LEU A 116 -2.50 4.07 8.44
CA LEU A 116 -1.94 4.69 7.25
C LEU A 116 -0.51 5.18 7.50
N PHE A 117 -0.29 5.93 8.60
CA PHE A 117 1.04 6.35 9.00
C PHE A 117 1.97 5.15 9.23
N ALA A 118 1.50 4.13 9.96
CA ALA A 118 2.27 2.93 10.25
C ALA A 118 2.60 2.11 8.99
N PHE A 119 1.71 2.08 7.98
CA PHE A 119 1.98 1.44 6.70
C PHE A 119 3.18 2.08 6.00
N PHE A 120 3.15 3.41 5.84
CA PHE A 120 4.25 4.12 5.19
C PHE A 120 5.53 4.06 6.02
N LYS A 121 5.45 4.23 7.35
CA LYS A 121 6.61 4.09 8.23
C LYS A 121 7.27 2.72 8.09
N TRP A 122 6.46 1.65 8.11
CA TRP A 122 6.95 0.29 7.99
C TRP A 122 7.72 0.09 6.68
N PHE A 123 7.11 0.43 5.55
CA PHE A 123 7.75 0.30 4.24
C PHE A 123 8.85 1.33 3.97
N THR A 124 8.97 2.39 4.76
CA THR A 124 10.07 3.35 4.60
C THR A 124 11.32 2.95 5.39
N TYR A 125 11.13 2.55 6.66
CA TYR A 125 12.21 2.50 7.64
C TYR A 125 12.38 1.14 8.31
N ASP A 126 11.31 0.35 8.44
CA ASP A 126 11.33 -0.88 9.25
C ASP A 126 11.44 -2.16 8.38
N PHE A 127 10.96 -2.13 7.13
CA PHE A 127 11.01 -3.28 6.21
C PHE A 127 12.39 -3.42 5.58
N ASP A 128 13.03 -4.58 5.79
CA ASP A 128 14.30 -4.93 5.17
C ASP A 128 14.09 -5.50 3.76
N TYR A 129 14.22 -4.60 2.79
CA TYR A 129 14.12 -4.89 1.36
C TYR A 129 15.24 -5.78 0.84
N GLU A 130 16.37 -5.93 1.53
CA GLU A 130 17.46 -6.79 1.06
C GLU A 130 17.16 -8.25 1.33
N ASN A 131 16.59 -8.57 2.51
CA ASN A 131 16.48 -9.95 2.97
C ASN A 131 15.06 -10.54 2.90
N TYR A 132 14.00 -9.73 2.85
CA TYR A 132 12.64 -10.23 3.00
C TYR A 132 11.74 -10.13 1.76
N VAL A 133 10.70 -10.96 1.78
CA VAL A 133 9.61 -11.07 0.80
C VAL A 133 8.28 -10.89 1.51
N ILE A 134 7.44 -10.00 1.01
CA ILE A 134 6.07 -9.78 1.49
C ILE A 134 5.20 -10.95 1.03
N SER A 135 4.53 -11.67 1.93
CA SER A 135 3.67 -12.80 1.55
C SER A 135 2.35 -12.87 2.35
N LEU A 136 1.23 -12.94 1.62
CA LEU A 136 -0.10 -13.12 2.21
C LEU A 136 -0.36 -14.53 2.73
N ARG A 137 0.30 -15.54 2.14
CA ARG A 137 0.04 -16.95 2.42
C ARG A 137 0.30 -17.34 3.87
N PRO A 138 1.44 -16.97 4.48
CA PRO A 138 1.68 -17.20 5.89
C PRO A 138 1.35 -15.97 6.76
N GLY A 139 0.90 -14.86 6.16
CA GLY A 139 0.67 -13.57 6.84
C GLY A 139 1.90 -12.99 7.51
N LYS A 140 3.09 -13.24 6.95
CA LYS A 140 4.39 -12.79 7.46
C LYS A 140 5.37 -12.54 6.31
N CYS A 141 6.52 -11.98 6.64
CA CYS A 141 7.65 -11.89 5.72
C CYS A 141 8.39 -13.24 5.61
N LEU A 142 8.77 -13.61 4.39
CA LEU A 142 9.61 -14.78 4.09
C LEU A 142 11.02 -14.33 3.76
N ASN A 143 12.02 -15.20 3.90
CA ASN A 143 13.37 -14.82 3.50
C ASN A 143 13.56 -14.99 1.99
N LYS A 144 14.30 -14.07 1.36
CA LYS A 144 14.63 -14.16 -0.06
C LYS A 144 15.49 -15.37 -0.39
N TRP A 145 16.41 -15.75 0.50
CA TRP A 145 17.30 -16.90 0.29
C TRP A 145 16.54 -18.23 0.17
N GLU A 146 15.44 -18.38 0.90
CA GLU A 146 14.55 -19.55 0.79
C GLU A 146 13.84 -19.60 -0.57
N LYS A 147 13.62 -18.44 -1.20
CA LYS A 147 12.93 -18.30 -2.49
C LYS A 147 13.88 -18.08 -3.68
N ASN A 148 15.18 -18.00 -3.46
CA ASN A 148 16.17 -17.62 -4.47
C ASN A 148 15.89 -16.24 -5.14
N TRP A 149 15.39 -15.26 -4.38
CA TRP A 149 14.96 -13.95 -4.90
C TRP A 149 15.91 -12.79 -4.58
N MET A 150 17.15 -13.08 -4.17
CA MET A 150 18.14 -12.10 -3.67
C MET A 150 18.52 -11.02 -4.69
N HIS A 151 18.31 -11.28 -5.98
CA HIS A 151 18.61 -10.34 -7.06
C HIS A 151 17.53 -9.28 -7.28
N TRP A 152 16.33 -9.46 -6.72
CA TRP A 152 15.22 -8.51 -6.85
C TRP A 152 15.28 -7.47 -5.72
N LYS A 153 15.06 -6.18 -6.04
CA LYS A 153 15.01 -5.11 -5.04
C LYS A 153 13.71 -5.13 -4.22
N LEU A 154 12.61 -5.48 -4.86
CA LEU A 154 11.28 -5.50 -4.24
C LEU A 154 10.62 -6.85 -4.49
N CYS A 155 10.26 -7.53 -3.40
CA CYS A 155 9.75 -8.89 -3.43
C CYS A 155 8.38 -8.99 -2.77
N ILE A 156 7.37 -9.30 -3.57
CA ILE A 156 6.02 -9.61 -3.10
C ILE A 156 5.61 -10.93 -3.73
N GLU A 157 5.37 -11.94 -2.90
CA GLU A 157 4.94 -13.26 -3.35
C GLU A 157 3.51 -13.20 -3.89
N GLU A 158 3.29 -13.74 -5.09
CA GLU A 158 1.95 -13.92 -5.61
C GLU A 158 1.24 -15.05 -4.82
N PRO A 159 0.08 -14.80 -4.19
CA PRO A 159 -0.53 -15.75 -3.26
C PRO A 159 -0.99 -17.09 -3.84
N PHE A 160 -1.32 -17.14 -5.14
CA PHE A 160 -1.80 -18.34 -5.85
C PHE A 160 -0.69 -19.01 -6.68
N ASN A 161 0.36 -18.26 -7.02
CA ASN A 161 1.56 -18.72 -7.70
C ASN A 161 2.81 -18.25 -6.93
N PRO A 162 3.21 -18.97 -5.87
CA PRO A 162 4.32 -18.57 -4.98
C PRO A 162 5.67 -18.41 -5.68
N GLU A 163 5.84 -18.94 -6.89
CA GLU A 163 7.06 -18.79 -7.69
C GLU A 163 7.13 -17.43 -8.42
N ARG A 164 6.01 -16.68 -8.44
CA ARG A 164 5.93 -15.38 -9.10
C ARG A 164 6.15 -14.23 -8.11
N ASN A 165 7.12 -13.38 -8.40
CA ASN A 165 7.31 -12.09 -7.73
C ASN A 165 6.46 -11.00 -8.42
N LEU A 166 5.55 -10.35 -7.69
CA LEU A 166 4.75 -9.22 -8.18
C LEU A 166 5.54 -7.91 -8.29
N GLY A 167 6.73 -7.83 -7.69
CA GLY A 167 7.66 -6.71 -7.82
C GLY A 167 8.67 -6.86 -8.97
N ASN A 168 8.57 -7.91 -9.79
CA ASN A 168 9.55 -8.21 -10.84
C ASN A 168 9.66 -7.15 -11.95
N GLY A 169 8.63 -6.33 -12.16
CA GLY A 169 8.63 -5.24 -13.13
C GLY A 169 9.30 -3.96 -12.62
N VAL A 170 9.62 -3.87 -11.33
CA VAL A 170 10.17 -2.65 -10.73
C VAL A 170 11.64 -2.52 -11.05
N ASN A 171 11.99 -1.50 -11.84
CA ASN A 171 13.37 -1.16 -12.17
C ASN A 171 14.01 -0.30 -11.07
N ASN A 172 15.27 0.11 -11.26
CA ASN A 172 16.00 0.90 -10.27
C ASN A 172 15.34 2.27 -9.98
N ASP A 173 14.92 2.95 -11.04
CA ASP A 173 14.33 4.29 -10.93
C ASP A 173 12.96 4.22 -10.25
N GLY A 174 12.13 3.26 -10.65
CA GLY A 174 10.85 2.97 -10.02
C GLY A 174 11.00 2.60 -8.54
N PHE A 175 11.99 1.77 -8.19
CA PHE A 175 12.27 1.45 -6.80
C PHE A 175 12.67 2.70 -6.00
N ASN A 176 13.58 3.51 -6.53
CA ASN A 176 14.01 4.74 -5.87
C ASN A 176 12.85 5.73 -5.70
N LYS A 177 12.02 5.90 -6.73
CA LYS A 177 10.80 6.74 -6.69
C LYS A 177 9.84 6.25 -5.61
N ILE A 178 9.59 4.94 -5.53
CA ILE A 178 8.73 4.34 -4.48
C ILE A 178 9.26 4.67 -3.08
N ILE A 179 10.55 4.48 -2.83
CA ILE A 179 11.16 4.74 -1.52
C ILE A 179 11.12 6.25 -1.17
N GLN A 180 11.39 7.13 -2.14
CA GLN A 180 11.30 8.58 -1.96
C GLN A 180 9.87 9.02 -1.63
N GLU A 181 8.89 8.50 -2.35
CA GLU A 181 7.48 8.81 -2.14
C GLU A 181 6.95 8.23 -0.82
N PHE A 182 7.44 7.08 -0.37
CA PHE A 182 7.15 6.59 0.97
C PHE A 182 7.68 7.53 2.06
N ARG A 183 8.93 8.02 1.94
CA ARG A 183 9.48 9.02 2.87
C ARG A 183 8.63 10.28 2.92
N ARG A 184 8.28 10.80 1.74
CA ARG A 184 7.42 11.98 1.58
C ARG A 184 6.05 11.75 2.24
N ALA A 185 5.44 10.59 2.04
CA ALA A 185 4.18 10.23 2.68
C ALA A 185 4.30 10.21 4.22
N VAL A 186 5.38 9.64 4.78
CA VAL A 186 5.61 9.67 6.23
C VAL A 186 5.69 11.11 6.75
N GLU A 187 6.41 12.00 6.07
CA GLU A 187 6.57 13.40 6.48
C GLU A 187 5.22 14.15 6.54
N TYR A 188 4.41 14.04 5.49
CA TYR A 188 3.11 14.71 5.46
C TYR A 188 2.12 14.08 6.45
N LEU A 189 2.11 12.76 6.61
CA LEU A 189 1.23 12.08 7.56
C LEU A 189 1.62 12.30 9.02
N TYR A 190 2.92 12.47 9.31
CA TYR A 190 3.38 12.88 10.64
C TYR A 190 2.78 14.23 11.06
N ASN A 191 2.61 15.13 10.09
CA ASN A 191 1.96 16.44 10.26
C ASN A 191 0.44 16.40 10.05
N ALA A 192 -0.17 15.21 10.01
CA ALA A 192 -1.60 14.99 9.77
C ALA A 192 -2.14 15.60 8.46
N ASN A 193 -1.30 15.75 7.45
CA ASN A 193 -1.66 16.37 6.17
C ASN A 193 -1.87 15.32 5.06
N LEU A 194 -3.06 14.70 5.07
CA LEU A 194 -3.43 13.72 4.04
C LEU A 194 -3.58 14.35 2.65
N GLU A 195 -3.98 15.62 2.57
CA GLU A 195 -4.18 16.31 1.29
C GLU A 195 -2.87 16.47 0.53
N LEU A 196 -1.83 17.00 1.19
CA LEU A 196 -0.49 17.09 0.59
C LEU A 196 0.08 15.70 0.33
N CYS A 197 -0.11 14.75 1.24
CA CYS A 197 0.32 13.36 1.02
C CYS A 197 -0.19 12.81 -0.33
N CYS A 198 -1.44 13.12 -0.68
CA CYS A 198 -2.13 12.64 -1.89
C CYS A 198 -2.17 13.65 -3.05
N GLU A 199 -1.34 14.70 -3.06
CA GLU A 199 -1.27 15.63 -4.19
C GLU A 199 -0.69 14.95 -5.45
N ILE A 200 -0.98 15.52 -6.64
CA ILE A 200 -0.46 14.98 -7.91
C ILE A 200 1.06 15.01 -7.88
N TYR A 201 1.68 13.94 -8.38
CA TYR A 201 3.12 13.88 -8.60
C TYR A 201 3.63 15.11 -9.36
N ASP A 202 4.66 15.74 -8.82
CA ASP A 202 5.38 16.86 -9.43
C ASP A 202 6.86 16.49 -9.46
N GLU A 203 7.39 16.23 -10.66
CA GLU A 203 8.78 15.79 -10.85
C GLU A 203 9.79 16.81 -10.33
N TYR A 204 9.43 18.09 -10.33
CA TYR A 204 10.27 19.19 -9.86
C TYR A 204 10.14 19.47 -8.35
N GLU A 205 9.31 18.70 -7.64
CA GLU A 205 9.25 18.79 -6.17
C GLU A 205 10.62 18.46 -5.56
N TYR A 206 11.34 17.50 -6.16
CA TYR A 206 12.57 16.92 -5.61
C TYR A 206 13.86 17.70 -5.86
N ASP A 207 13.89 18.55 -6.90
CA ASP A 207 15.05 19.39 -7.22
C ASP A 207 15.25 20.56 -6.23
N GLU A 208 14.30 20.77 -5.31
CA GLU A 208 14.32 21.86 -4.31
C GLU A 208 14.66 21.39 -2.87
N PHE A 209 14.97 20.10 -2.64
CA PHE A 209 15.29 19.59 -1.29
C PHE A 209 16.79 19.60 -0.99
N GLU A 210 17.22 20.49 -0.11
CA GLU A 210 18.47 20.31 0.65
C GLU A 210 18.17 19.48 1.91
N TYR A 211 18.77 18.30 2.00
CA TYR A 211 18.78 17.51 3.23
C TYR A 211 19.99 17.92 4.08
N VAL A 212 19.76 18.49 5.25
CA VAL A 212 20.81 18.73 6.26
C VAL A 212 20.64 17.68 7.35
N ASP A 213 21.66 16.83 7.54
CA ASP A 213 21.70 15.79 8.56
C ASP A 213 20.49 14.83 8.60
N GLY A 214 19.91 14.53 7.44
CA GLY A 214 18.78 13.60 7.32
C GLY A 214 17.43 14.15 7.79
N ILE A 215 17.36 15.45 8.12
CA ILE A 215 16.12 16.13 8.47
C ILE A 215 15.65 16.94 7.24
N PRO A 216 14.43 16.70 6.72
CA PRO A 216 13.87 17.55 5.69
C PRO A 216 13.61 18.95 6.27
N PHE A 217 14.23 19.97 5.67
CA PHE A 217 13.92 21.37 5.99
C PHE A 217 12.56 21.71 5.35
N ILE A 218 11.69 22.45 6.06
CA ILE A 218 10.43 22.93 5.47
C ILE A 218 10.76 23.63 4.16
N THR A 219 10.33 23.07 3.04
CA THR A 219 10.73 23.55 1.72
C THR A 219 10.27 24.98 1.51
N LEU A 220 11.06 25.76 0.77
CA LEU A 220 10.67 27.10 0.32
C LEU A 220 9.32 27.09 -0.41
N LYS A 221 8.95 25.97 -1.05
CA LYS A 221 7.62 25.75 -1.65
C LYS A 221 6.52 25.55 -0.60
N ALA A 222 6.73 24.80 0.48
CA ALA A 222 5.77 24.70 1.59
C ALA A 222 5.57 26.05 2.30
N LEU A 223 6.64 26.83 2.52
CA LEU A 223 6.57 28.19 3.04
C LEU A 223 5.90 29.16 2.05
N ARG A 224 6.14 29.03 0.74
CA ARG A 224 5.48 29.85 -0.29
C ARG A 224 4.00 29.50 -0.44
N LYS A 225 3.62 28.22 -0.38
CA LYS A 225 2.23 27.75 -0.44
C LYS A 225 1.45 28.23 0.79
N ALA A 226 2.01 28.06 2.00
CA ALA A 226 1.43 28.62 3.22
C ALA A 226 1.32 30.17 3.20
N ASN A 227 2.30 30.87 2.62
CA ASN A 227 2.25 32.32 2.42
C ASN A 227 1.26 32.77 1.33
N LEU A 228 1.02 31.96 0.30
CA LEU A 228 0.02 32.22 -0.74
C LEU A 228 -1.41 31.98 -0.21
N ASP A 229 -1.59 30.96 0.62
CA ASP A 229 -2.89 30.63 1.21
C ASP A 229 -3.28 31.60 2.34
N SER A 230 -2.33 32.04 3.15
CA SER A 230 -2.56 33.11 4.15
C SER A 230 -2.93 34.46 3.51
N LYS A 231 -2.31 34.82 2.38
CA LYS A 231 -2.67 36.03 1.62
C LYS A 231 -4.04 35.96 0.93
N LYS A 232 -4.55 34.78 0.59
CA LYS A 232 -5.92 34.64 0.07
C LYS A 232 -6.97 34.89 1.15
N ASN A 233 -6.71 34.47 2.39
CA ASN A 233 -7.62 34.67 3.52
C ASN A 233 -7.64 36.11 4.07
N GLU A 234 -6.72 36.99 3.63
CA GLU A 234 -6.74 38.42 3.95
C GLU A 234 -7.47 39.27 2.89
N ILE A 235 -7.88 38.68 1.77
CA ILE A 235 -8.50 39.38 0.62
C ILE A 235 -10.00 39.03 0.45
N GLU A 236 -10.55 38.12 1.25
CA GLU A 236 -11.99 37.89 1.43
C GLU A 236 -12.53 38.62 2.66
#